data_AF-A0A9D5JLR8-F1
#
_entry.id   AF-A0A9D5JLR8-F1
#
_cell.length_a   1.000
_cell.length_b   1.000
_cell.length_c   1.000
_cell.angle_alpha   90.00
_cell.angle_beta   90.00
_cell.angle_gamma   90.00
#
_symmetry.space_group_name_H-M   'P 1'
#
loop_
_entity.id
_entity.type
_entity.pdbx_description
1 polymer ?
#
loop_
_entity_poly.entity_id
_entity_poly.type
_entity_poly.pdbx_seq_one_letter_code
_entity_poly.pdbx_strand_id
1 'polypeptide(L)'
;ADAITAERVRRVINGYPFKGTQKTELLREKITWTRLKKAQTLINKVDGIENLHGHEYDTIKKTVKDGELIVTGEKAVQELAEGLDGSFTYCTLGKPADLDKVLGGKSLPAFEDIGSVLFNTATARALDPAAMRPDDFYLGRTEGEHVWLFYKPDLDWLKSPDAALTTEVAEQITATDADARHLVFAPSRHVSQRTLSRRGLPVEFVPLPFAIYHIDRS
;
A
#
# COMPACT_ATOMS: atom_id res chain seq x y z
N ALA A 1 -16.16 9.09 2.04
CA ALA A 1 -16.41 8.04 3.05
C ALA A 1 -15.09 7.51 3.62
N ASP A 2 -13.99 7.57 2.86
CA ASP A 2 -12.70 6.95 3.19
C ASP A 2 -11.98 7.47 4.44
N ALA A 3 -12.04 8.78 4.70
CA ALA A 3 -11.38 9.37 5.87
C ALA A 3 -11.90 8.76 7.19
N ILE A 4 -13.22 8.57 7.30
CA ILE A 4 -13.85 8.06 8.51
C ILE A 4 -13.52 6.58 8.71
N THR A 5 -13.52 5.79 7.65
CA THR A 5 -13.26 4.34 7.74
C THR A 5 -11.79 4.06 8.06
N ALA A 6 -10.86 4.73 7.38
CA ALA A 6 -9.44 4.57 7.64
C ALA A 6 -9.07 5.04 9.07
N GLU A 7 -9.64 6.15 9.52
CA GLU A 7 -9.39 6.67 10.87
C GLU A 7 -9.97 5.76 11.96
N ARG A 8 -11.14 5.14 11.72
CA ARG A 8 -11.71 4.14 12.63
C ARG A 8 -10.83 2.91 12.76
N VAL A 9 -10.30 2.39 11.65
CA VAL A 9 -9.37 1.25 11.67
C VAL A 9 -8.07 1.61 12.38
N ARG A 10 -7.53 2.82 12.14
CA ARG A 10 -6.31 3.30 12.80
C ARG A 10 -6.45 3.42 14.32
N ARG A 11 -7.60 3.90 14.81
CA ARG A 11 -7.91 4.02 16.25
C ARG A 11 -8.09 2.67 16.92
N VAL A 12 -8.66 1.69 16.23
CA VAL A 12 -8.77 0.31 16.75
C VAL A 12 -7.40 -0.34 16.91
N ILE A 13 -6.46 -0.02 16.03
CA ILE A 13 -5.13 -0.63 16.00
C ILE A 13 -4.16 0.03 16.99
N ASN A 14 -4.10 1.37 17.04
CA ASN A 14 -3.15 2.08 17.91
C ASN A 14 -3.70 2.37 19.32
N GLY A 15 -4.98 2.04 19.56
CA GLY A 15 -5.72 2.52 20.72
C GLY A 15 -6.25 3.94 20.51
N TYR A 16 -7.18 4.33 21.37
CA TYR A 16 -7.78 5.66 21.30
C TYR A 16 -8.09 6.21 22.70
N PRO A 17 -8.11 7.55 22.85
CA PRO A 17 -8.50 8.17 24.11
C PRO A 17 -9.94 7.82 24.41
N PHE A 18 -10.16 7.04 25.46
CA PHE A 18 -11.49 6.64 25.89
C PHE A 18 -11.53 6.66 27.40
N LYS A 19 -12.43 7.48 27.94
CA LYS A 19 -12.72 7.52 29.36
C LYS A 19 -14.12 6.97 29.55
N GLY A 20 -14.22 5.76 30.10
CA GLY A 20 -15.49 5.09 30.26
C GLY A 20 -15.34 3.63 30.67
N THR A 21 -16.47 2.96 30.82
CA THR A 21 -16.51 1.53 31.11
C THR A 21 -16.56 0.74 29.81
N GLN A 22 -15.52 -0.03 29.51
CA GLN A 22 -15.56 -1.02 28.45
C GLN A 22 -16.38 -2.22 28.95
N LYS A 23 -17.33 -2.68 28.14
CA LYS A 23 -18.21 -3.80 28.47
C LYS A 23 -17.99 -4.92 27.46
N THR A 24 -17.69 -6.11 27.96
CA THR A 24 -17.55 -7.32 27.14
C THR A 24 -18.61 -8.33 27.57
N GLU A 25 -19.44 -8.79 26.63
CA GLU A 25 -20.41 -9.84 26.91
C GLU A 25 -19.70 -11.20 26.96
N LEU A 26 -19.77 -11.85 28.12
CA LEU A 26 -19.14 -13.16 28.36
C LEU A 26 -20.13 -14.31 28.17
N LEU A 27 -21.42 -14.05 28.40
CA LEU A 27 -22.49 -15.02 28.23
C LEU A 27 -23.82 -14.33 27.95
N ARG A 28 -24.59 -14.91 27.03
CA ARG A 28 -26.01 -14.63 26.85
C ARG A 28 -26.77 -15.93 26.65
N GLU A 29 -27.66 -16.27 27.57
CA GLU A 29 -28.53 -17.44 27.46
C GLU A 29 -29.99 -17.09 27.78
N LYS A 30 -30.91 -17.56 26.94
CA LYS A 30 -32.36 -17.41 27.20
C LYS A 30 -32.80 -18.24 28.41
N ILE A 31 -33.46 -17.59 29.35
CA ILE A 31 -34.08 -18.23 30.51
C ILE A 31 -35.43 -18.82 30.08
N THR A 32 -35.45 -20.13 29.93
CA THR A 32 -36.65 -20.92 29.67
C THR A 32 -36.97 -21.80 30.88
N TRP A 33 -38.21 -22.29 30.97
CA TRP A 33 -38.63 -23.18 32.06
C TRP A 33 -37.73 -24.43 32.19
N THR A 34 -37.29 -24.99 31.05
CA THR A 34 -36.35 -26.12 31.02
C THR A 34 -34.96 -25.75 31.55
N ARG A 35 -34.50 -24.52 31.33
CA ARG A 35 -33.22 -24.02 31.86
C ARG A 35 -33.29 -23.77 33.36
N LEU A 36 -34.42 -23.24 33.85
CA LEU A 36 -34.66 -23.08 35.29
C LEU A 36 -34.65 -24.42 36.03
N LYS A 37 -35.22 -25.48 35.44
CA LYS A 37 -35.10 -26.85 35.97
C LYS A 37 -33.65 -27.34 36.07
N LYS A 38 -32.73 -26.74 35.31
CA LYS A 38 -31.28 -27.03 35.33
C LYS A 38 -30.47 -25.84 35.85
N ALA A 39 -31.02 -25.08 36.80
CA ALA A 39 -30.39 -23.86 37.33
C ALA A 39 -28.97 -24.08 37.85
N GLN A 40 -28.69 -25.22 38.50
CA GLN A 40 -27.35 -25.51 39.01
C GLN A 40 -26.30 -25.56 37.89
N THR A 41 -26.64 -26.12 36.74
CA THR A 41 -25.75 -26.13 35.57
C THR A 41 -25.49 -24.72 35.04
N LEU A 42 -26.51 -23.86 35.07
CA LEU A 42 -26.38 -22.47 34.65
C LEU A 42 -25.46 -21.69 35.60
N ILE A 43 -25.63 -21.88 36.91
CA ILE A 43 -24.78 -21.26 37.95
C ILE A 43 -23.33 -21.72 37.78
N ASN A 44 -23.08 -23.02 37.68
CA ASN A 44 -21.72 -23.56 37.52
C ASN A 44 -21.02 -23.01 36.25
N LYS A 45 -21.77 -22.75 35.17
CA LYS A 45 -21.22 -22.11 33.98
C LYS A 45 -20.80 -20.66 34.25
N VAL A 46 -21.64 -19.89 34.95
CA VAL A 46 -21.30 -18.51 35.31
C VAL A 46 -20.09 -18.50 36.25
N ASP A 47 -20.07 -19.35 37.27
CA ASP A 47 -18.93 -19.47 38.19
C ASP A 47 -17.64 -19.86 37.45
N GLY A 48 -17.73 -20.74 36.45
CA GLY A 48 -16.62 -21.09 35.57
C GLY A 48 -16.08 -19.88 34.80
N ILE A 49 -16.96 -19.03 34.27
CA ILE A 49 -16.58 -17.78 33.58
C ILE A 49 -15.88 -16.83 34.56
N GLU A 50 -16.39 -16.70 35.79
CA GLU A 50 -15.76 -15.83 36.80
C GLU A 50 -14.37 -16.32 37.19
N ASN A 51 -14.20 -17.62 37.37
CA ASN A 51 -12.91 -18.20 37.72
C ASN A 51 -11.88 -18.05 36.59
N LEU A 52 -12.30 -18.20 35.34
CA LEU A 52 -11.40 -18.13 34.18
C LEU A 52 -11.06 -16.69 33.81
N HIS A 53 -12.07 -15.82 33.76
CA HIS A 53 -11.94 -14.48 33.18
C HIS A 53 -12.01 -13.36 34.23
N GLY A 54 -12.21 -13.67 35.51
CA GLY A 54 -12.34 -12.66 36.57
C GLY A 54 -11.16 -11.70 36.68
N HIS A 55 -9.95 -12.16 36.33
CA HIS A 55 -8.74 -11.35 36.33
C HIS A 55 -8.65 -10.34 35.17
N GLU A 56 -9.47 -10.50 34.12
CA GLU A 56 -9.45 -9.64 32.93
C GLU A 56 -10.31 -8.38 33.10
N TYR A 57 -11.18 -8.34 34.12
CA TYR A 57 -12.20 -7.30 34.33
C TYR A 57 -12.18 -6.79 35.77
N ASP A 58 -12.58 -5.53 35.96
CA ASP A 58 -12.73 -4.97 37.31
C ASP A 58 -14.01 -5.50 37.99
N THR A 59 -15.02 -5.83 37.21
CA THR A 59 -16.30 -6.36 37.72
C THR A 59 -16.96 -7.28 36.69
N ILE A 60 -17.48 -8.43 37.16
CA ILE A 60 -18.37 -9.26 36.36
C ILE A 60 -19.81 -9.07 36.84
N LYS A 61 -20.64 -8.49 35.98
CA LYS A 61 -22.05 -8.21 36.25
C LYS A 61 -22.94 -9.29 35.66
N LYS A 62 -23.88 -9.79 36.46
CA LYS A 62 -24.92 -10.75 36.02
C LYS A 62 -26.27 -10.06 36.03
N THR A 63 -26.97 -10.08 34.91
CA THR A 63 -28.30 -9.45 34.80
C THR A 63 -29.26 -10.35 34.03
N VAL A 64 -30.54 -10.25 34.35
CA VAL A 64 -31.61 -10.86 33.55
C VAL A 64 -32.38 -9.74 32.89
N LYS A 65 -32.37 -9.70 31.55
CA LYS A 65 -33.09 -8.69 30.77
C LYS A 65 -33.75 -9.37 29.58
N ASP A 66 -35.00 -8.99 29.29
CA ASP A 66 -35.78 -9.52 28.15
C ASP A 66 -35.85 -11.06 28.11
N GLY A 67 -35.84 -11.69 29.29
CA GLY A 67 -35.86 -13.15 29.44
C GLY A 67 -34.52 -13.84 29.17
N GLU A 68 -33.40 -13.12 29.13
CA GLU A 68 -32.05 -13.66 28.93
C GLU A 68 -31.16 -13.36 30.13
N LEU A 69 -30.40 -14.36 30.58
CA LEU A 69 -29.27 -14.17 31.48
C LEU A 69 -28.09 -13.64 30.66
N ILE A 70 -27.61 -12.46 31.03
CA ILE A 70 -26.47 -11.79 30.41
C ILE A 70 -25.39 -11.61 31.48
N VAL A 71 -24.20 -12.12 31.19
CA VAL A 71 -22.99 -11.92 32.01
C VAL A 71 -22.04 -11.01 31.25
N THR A 72 -21.60 -9.93 31.89
CA THR A 72 -20.77 -8.90 31.27
C THR A 72 -19.56 -8.59 32.14
N GLY A 73 -18.36 -8.65 31.56
CA GLY A 73 -17.16 -8.10 32.15
C GLY A 73 -17.10 -6.60 31.92
N GLU A 74 -16.91 -5.82 32.99
CA GLU A 74 -16.76 -4.37 32.96
C GLU A 74 -15.32 -4.02 33.39
N LYS A 75 -14.62 -3.25 32.53
CA LYS A 75 -13.27 -2.72 32.80
C LYS A 75 -13.28 -1.20 32.68
N ALA A 76 -12.79 -0.52 33.71
CA ALA A 76 -12.66 0.92 33.74
C ALA A 76 -11.44 1.33 32.91
N VAL A 77 -11.68 2.10 31.85
CA VAL A 77 -10.63 2.67 31.02
C VAL A 77 -10.43 4.11 31.48
N GLN A 78 -9.27 4.38 32.09
CA GLN A 78 -9.00 5.70 32.70
C GLN A 78 -8.58 6.75 31.67
N GLU A 79 -7.75 6.40 30.68
CA GLU A 79 -7.24 7.34 29.68
C GLU A 79 -7.10 6.77 28.26
N LEU A 80 -6.79 5.47 28.11
CA LEU A 80 -6.51 4.85 26.80
C LEU A 80 -7.11 3.45 26.70
N ALA A 81 -7.90 3.18 25.66
CA ALA A 81 -8.24 1.80 25.29
C ALA A 81 -7.04 1.20 24.54
N GLU A 82 -6.56 0.03 24.98
CA GLU A 82 -5.45 -0.69 24.32
C GLU A 82 -5.82 -1.04 22.88
N GLY A 83 -4.88 -0.82 21.96
CA GLY A 83 -5.02 -1.15 20.56
C GLY A 83 -4.78 -2.63 20.28
N LEU A 84 -5.28 -3.11 19.13
CA LEU A 84 -4.91 -4.43 18.61
C LEU A 84 -3.52 -4.31 17.98
N ASP A 85 -2.53 -4.95 18.60
CA ASP A 85 -1.09 -4.89 18.28
C ASP A 85 -0.78 -5.30 16.83
N GLY A 86 -1.03 -4.38 15.90
CA GLY A 86 -0.97 -4.61 14.45
C GLY A 86 -0.63 -3.33 13.70
N SER A 87 -0.34 -3.44 12.41
CA SER A 87 -0.05 -2.29 11.54
C SER A 87 -1.06 -2.23 10.40
N PHE A 88 -1.62 -1.06 10.13
CA PHE A 88 -2.49 -0.84 8.98
C PHE A 88 -1.99 0.34 8.15
N THR A 89 -1.73 0.03 6.88
CA THR A 89 -1.32 1.01 5.87
C THR A 89 -2.46 1.19 4.89
N TYR A 90 -2.99 2.41 4.81
CA TYR A 90 -4.00 2.79 3.83
C TYR A 90 -3.30 3.45 2.64
N CYS A 91 -3.39 2.83 1.46
CA CYS A 91 -2.91 3.39 0.21
C CYS A 91 -4.10 3.83 -0.63
N THR A 92 -4.18 5.13 -0.95
CA THR A 92 -5.11 5.62 -1.97
C THR A 92 -4.53 5.24 -3.32
N LEU A 93 -5.19 4.31 -4.03
CA LEU A 93 -4.87 4.04 -5.42
C LEU A 93 -5.15 5.31 -6.23
N GLY A 94 -4.17 5.76 -7.02
CA GLY A 94 -4.33 6.86 -7.96
C GLY A 94 -5.38 6.55 -9.02
N LYS A 95 -5.63 7.50 -9.93
CA LYS A 95 -6.47 7.22 -11.11
C LYS A 95 -5.98 5.92 -11.75
N PRO A 96 -6.89 5.00 -12.15
CA PRO A 96 -6.46 3.79 -12.83
C PRO A 96 -5.58 4.20 -14.01
N ALA A 97 -4.32 3.78 -14.00
CA ALA A 97 -3.52 3.82 -15.21
C ALA A 97 -4.28 2.96 -16.20
N ASP A 98 -4.94 3.61 -17.18
CA ASP A 98 -5.66 2.92 -18.23
C ASP A 98 -4.62 2.31 -19.16
N LEU A 99 -4.03 1.20 -18.69
CA LEU A 99 -2.92 0.51 -19.32
C LEU A 99 -3.28 0.18 -20.77
N ASP A 100 -4.53 -0.16 -21.03
CA ASP A 100 -5.03 -0.46 -22.37
C ASP A 100 -5.04 0.76 -23.30
N LYS A 101 -5.26 1.97 -22.80
CA LYS A 101 -5.13 3.21 -23.59
C LYS A 101 -3.69 3.64 -23.79
N VAL A 102 -2.84 3.44 -22.79
CA VAL A 102 -1.39 3.66 -22.87
C VAL A 102 -0.78 2.73 -23.92
N LEU A 103 -1.17 1.46 -23.88
CA LEU A 103 -0.74 0.46 -24.85
C LEU A 103 -1.50 0.56 -26.19
N GLY A 104 -2.64 1.24 -26.23
CA GLY A 104 -3.43 1.42 -27.44
C GLY A 104 -3.04 2.61 -28.31
N GLY A 105 -2.06 3.44 -27.91
CA GLY A 105 -1.63 4.63 -28.65
C GLY A 105 -2.68 5.73 -28.83
N LYS A 106 -3.84 5.65 -28.14
CA LYS A 106 -4.97 6.58 -28.30
C LYS A 106 -4.76 7.91 -27.55
N SER A 107 -3.99 7.87 -26.46
CA SER A 107 -3.64 9.03 -25.64
C SER A 107 -2.34 8.74 -24.91
N LEU A 108 -1.39 9.67 -24.94
CA LEU A 108 -0.14 9.56 -24.21
C LEU A 108 -0.40 9.73 -22.69
N PRO A 109 0.01 8.78 -21.82
CA PRO A 109 -0.15 8.92 -20.38
C PRO A 109 0.68 10.07 -19.81
N ALA A 110 0.31 10.55 -18.62
CA ALA A 110 1.18 11.42 -17.84
C ALA A 110 2.44 10.65 -17.41
N PHE A 111 3.53 11.39 -17.16
CA PHE A 111 4.84 10.82 -16.80
C PHE A 111 4.75 9.90 -15.57
N GLU A 112 3.98 10.30 -14.58
CA GLU A 112 3.80 9.62 -13.31
C GLU A 112 3.07 8.28 -13.47
N ASP A 113 2.07 8.24 -14.36
CA ASP A 113 1.23 7.07 -14.60
C ASP A 113 2.06 5.96 -15.27
N ILE A 114 2.78 6.29 -16.34
CA ILE A 114 3.66 5.34 -17.02
C ILE A 114 4.88 5.00 -16.16
N GLY A 115 5.46 5.98 -15.47
CA GLY A 115 6.62 5.81 -14.62
C GLY A 115 6.38 4.82 -13.49
N SER A 116 5.22 4.90 -12.83
CA SER A 116 4.83 3.97 -11.77
C SER A 116 4.75 2.52 -12.27
N VAL A 117 4.18 2.31 -13.46
CA VAL A 117 4.06 0.98 -14.07
C VAL A 117 5.41 0.43 -14.49
N LEU A 118 6.23 1.22 -15.19
CA LEU A 118 7.53 0.79 -15.67
C LEU A 118 8.50 0.51 -14.51
N PHE A 119 8.49 1.38 -13.49
CA PHE A 119 9.29 1.17 -12.29
C PHE A 119 8.92 -0.14 -11.60
N ASN A 120 7.61 -0.39 -11.41
CA ASN A 120 7.15 -1.63 -10.78
C ASN A 120 7.50 -2.86 -11.63
N THR A 121 7.34 -2.78 -12.95
CA THR A 121 7.63 -3.88 -13.86
C THR A 121 9.11 -4.23 -13.87
N ALA A 122 10.01 -3.24 -13.83
CA ALA A 122 11.45 -3.45 -13.78
C ALA A 122 11.94 -3.96 -12.42
N THR A 123 11.37 -3.43 -11.32
CA THR A 123 11.97 -3.58 -9.99
C THR A 123 11.18 -4.47 -9.03
N ALA A 124 9.94 -4.83 -9.39
CA ALA A 124 8.96 -5.45 -8.49
C ALA A 124 8.70 -4.64 -7.19
N ARG A 125 9.00 -3.33 -7.19
CA ARG A 125 8.77 -2.41 -6.07
C ARG A 125 7.73 -1.36 -6.42
N ALA A 126 7.06 -0.82 -5.42
CA ALA A 126 6.23 0.37 -5.61
C ALA A 126 7.14 1.58 -5.82
N LEU A 127 6.79 2.45 -6.77
CA LEU A 127 7.45 3.74 -6.95
C LEU A 127 7.12 4.65 -5.77
N ASP A 128 8.13 5.32 -5.23
CA ASP A 128 7.94 6.40 -4.24
C ASP A 128 7.76 7.73 -4.99
N PRO A 129 6.57 8.35 -4.97
CA PRO A 129 6.32 9.60 -5.67
C PRO A 129 7.21 10.75 -5.18
N ALA A 130 7.71 10.70 -3.95
CA ALA A 130 8.58 11.74 -3.40
C ALA A 130 10.01 11.67 -3.95
N ALA A 131 10.44 10.51 -4.47
CA ALA A 131 11.77 10.31 -5.05
C ALA A 131 11.84 10.68 -6.55
N MET A 132 10.68 10.79 -7.20
CA MET A 132 10.55 11.06 -8.63
C MET A 132 10.92 12.50 -8.96
N ARG A 133 11.69 12.70 -10.04
CA ARG A 133 12.05 14.02 -10.57
C ARG A 133 11.73 14.04 -12.07
N PRO A 134 10.52 14.45 -12.46
CA PRO A 134 10.07 14.43 -13.86
C PRO A 134 10.95 15.26 -14.80
N ASP A 135 11.42 16.43 -14.34
CA ASP A 135 12.28 17.32 -15.15
C ASP A 135 13.65 16.69 -15.47
N ASP A 136 14.12 15.78 -14.61
CA ASP A 136 15.38 15.03 -14.79
C ASP A 136 15.16 13.66 -15.45
N PHE A 137 13.93 13.33 -15.84
CA PHE A 137 13.55 11.99 -16.31
C PHE A 137 13.85 10.88 -15.30
N TYR A 138 13.80 11.17 -13.99
CA TYR A 138 14.19 10.22 -12.95
C TYR A 138 12.99 9.65 -12.20
N LEU A 139 12.88 8.32 -12.13
CA LEU A 139 11.79 7.64 -11.43
C LEU A 139 12.12 7.29 -9.97
N GLY A 140 13.37 6.94 -9.70
CA GLY A 140 13.77 6.49 -8.37
C GLY A 140 14.96 5.53 -8.41
N ARG A 141 15.23 4.92 -7.26
CA ARG A 141 16.27 3.89 -7.10
C ARG A 141 15.78 2.73 -6.27
N THR A 142 16.40 1.58 -6.48
CA THR A 142 16.35 0.41 -5.59
C THR A 142 17.75 0.15 -5.02
N GLU A 143 17.99 -1.02 -4.45
CA GLU A 143 19.32 -1.41 -3.96
C GLU A 143 20.28 -1.57 -5.14
N GLY A 144 21.13 -0.56 -5.38
CA GLY A 144 22.21 -0.60 -6.37
C GLY A 144 21.80 -0.27 -7.81
N GLU A 145 20.55 0.16 -8.05
CA GLU A 145 20.06 0.50 -9.39
C GLU A 145 19.21 1.77 -9.38
N HIS A 146 19.51 2.67 -10.32
CA HIS A 146 18.72 3.86 -10.63
C HIS A 146 17.84 3.63 -11.85
N VAL A 147 16.61 4.13 -11.83
CA VAL A 147 15.65 3.99 -12.93
C VAL A 147 15.32 5.36 -13.53
N TRP A 148 15.47 5.46 -14.84
CA TRP A 148 15.26 6.67 -15.64
C TRP A 148 14.22 6.42 -16.71
N LEU A 149 13.44 7.44 -17.04
CA LEU A 149 12.37 7.40 -18.01
C LEU A 149 12.41 8.62 -18.93
N PHE A 150 12.98 8.44 -20.13
CA PHE A 150 13.04 9.46 -21.17
C PHE A 150 11.69 9.51 -21.90
N TYR A 151 10.74 10.23 -21.29
CA TYR A 151 9.37 10.32 -21.75
C TYR A 151 8.78 11.70 -21.50
N LYS A 152 8.08 12.22 -22.51
CA LYS A 152 7.11 13.31 -22.39
C LYS A 152 5.83 12.89 -23.08
N PRO A 153 4.65 13.34 -22.64
CA PRO A 153 3.39 13.11 -23.34
C PRO A 153 3.28 13.97 -24.61
N ASP A 154 4.31 13.91 -25.45
CA ASP A 154 4.47 14.66 -26.69
C ASP A 154 5.02 13.70 -27.76
N LEU A 155 4.19 13.43 -28.77
CA LEU A 155 4.52 12.47 -29.82
C LEU A 155 5.67 12.94 -30.72
N ASP A 156 5.77 14.24 -30.98
CA ASP A 156 6.81 14.81 -31.83
C ASP A 156 8.16 14.76 -31.11
N TRP A 157 8.16 15.04 -29.80
CA TRP A 157 9.35 14.86 -28.96
C TRP A 157 9.78 13.40 -28.89
N LEU A 158 8.86 12.45 -28.67
CA LEU A 158 9.16 11.02 -28.59
C LEU A 158 9.76 10.44 -29.89
N LYS A 159 9.45 11.04 -31.04
CA LYS A 159 10.02 10.68 -32.35
C LYS A 159 11.34 11.40 -32.65
N SER A 160 11.67 12.42 -31.87
CA SER A 160 12.88 13.21 -32.07
C SER A 160 14.13 12.49 -31.54
N PRO A 161 15.33 12.86 -32.02
CA PRO A 161 16.58 12.38 -31.46
C PRO A 161 16.78 12.73 -29.98
N ASP A 162 16.12 13.77 -29.46
CA ASP A 162 16.26 14.25 -28.09
C ASP A 162 15.66 13.28 -27.06
N ALA A 163 14.77 12.39 -27.49
CA ALA A 163 14.20 11.34 -26.64
C ALA A 163 15.03 10.05 -26.63
N ALA A 164 16.09 9.96 -27.43
CA ALA A 164 16.90 8.75 -27.53
C ALA A 164 17.97 8.68 -26.43
N LEU A 165 18.30 7.47 -25.98
CA LEU A 165 19.51 7.28 -25.17
C LEU A 165 20.77 7.53 -26.03
N THR A 166 21.52 8.58 -25.70
CA THR A 166 22.81 8.91 -26.32
C THR A 166 23.99 8.59 -25.39
N THR A 167 25.21 8.75 -25.91
CA THR A 167 26.42 8.53 -25.09
C THR A 167 26.56 9.63 -24.04
N GLU A 168 26.26 10.87 -24.41
CA GLU A 168 26.31 12.04 -23.55
C GLU A 168 25.33 11.91 -22.38
N VAL A 169 24.11 11.44 -22.65
CA VAL A 169 23.10 11.14 -21.63
C VAL A 169 23.59 10.04 -20.68
N ALA A 170 24.15 8.96 -21.23
CA ALA A 170 24.67 7.85 -20.42
C ALA A 170 25.81 8.31 -19.49
N GLU A 171 26.69 9.21 -19.95
CA GLU A 171 27.76 9.81 -19.15
C GLU A 171 27.19 10.70 -18.03
N GLN A 172 26.21 11.54 -18.34
CA GLN A 172 25.54 12.40 -17.34
C GLN A 172 24.85 11.58 -16.24
N ILE A 173 24.13 10.53 -16.62
CA ILE A 173 23.43 9.66 -15.68
C ILE A 173 24.44 8.89 -14.81
N THR A 174 25.50 8.35 -15.41
CA THR A 174 26.55 7.64 -14.65
C THR A 174 27.27 8.56 -13.68
N ALA A 175 27.42 9.85 -14.00
CA ALA A 175 28.03 10.82 -13.09
C ALA A 175 27.21 11.06 -11.81
N THR A 176 25.93 10.67 -11.77
CA THR A 176 25.11 10.78 -10.56
C THR A 176 25.44 9.73 -9.50
N ASP A 177 25.80 8.52 -9.91
CA ASP A 177 26.25 7.43 -9.04
C ASP A 177 27.04 6.40 -9.88
N ALA A 178 28.37 6.55 -9.92
CA ALA A 178 29.22 5.75 -10.81
C ALA A 178 29.27 4.25 -10.45
N ASP A 179 28.93 3.90 -9.20
CA ASP A 179 28.97 2.53 -8.69
C ASP A 179 27.64 1.80 -8.87
N ALA A 180 26.56 2.52 -9.19
CA ALA A 180 25.24 1.96 -9.39
C ALA A 180 24.98 1.57 -10.85
N ARG A 181 24.04 0.64 -11.06
CA ARG A 181 23.50 0.38 -12.39
C ARG A 181 22.44 1.43 -12.73
N HIS A 182 22.31 1.78 -14.00
CA HIS A 182 21.29 2.72 -14.47
C HIS A 182 20.42 2.07 -15.54
N LEU A 183 19.16 1.81 -15.20
CA LEU A 183 18.16 1.31 -16.13
C LEU A 183 17.46 2.49 -16.80
N VAL A 184 17.56 2.61 -18.11
CA VAL A 184 17.01 3.74 -18.87
C VAL A 184 15.92 3.27 -19.81
N PHE A 185 14.69 3.66 -19.50
CA PHE A 185 13.55 3.54 -20.40
C PHE A 185 13.57 4.68 -21.41
N ALA A 186 13.63 4.36 -22.70
CA ALA A 186 13.59 5.35 -23.78
C ALA A 186 12.94 4.78 -25.05
N PRO A 187 12.34 5.63 -25.92
CA PRO A 187 11.73 5.18 -27.17
C PRO A 187 12.75 4.58 -28.14
N SER A 188 14.00 5.04 -28.10
CA SER A 188 15.08 4.56 -28.95
C SER A 188 16.44 4.77 -28.30
N ARG A 189 17.48 4.20 -28.91
CA ARG A 189 18.88 4.41 -28.51
C ARG A 189 19.75 4.74 -29.71
N HIS A 190 20.65 5.71 -29.55
CA HIS A 190 21.67 6.08 -30.54
C HIS A 190 23.08 5.63 -30.15
N VAL A 191 23.19 4.91 -29.02
CA VAL A 191 24.42 4.27 -28.55
C VAL A 191 24.25 2.76 -28.48
N SER A 192 25.33 2.01 -28.71
CA SER A 192 25.33 0.54 -28.60
C SER A 192 25.76 0.10 -27.20
N GLN A 193 25.23 -1.03 -26.71
CA GLN A 193 25.65 -1.60 -25.42
C GLN A 193 27.17 -1.84 -25.37
N ARG A 194 27.78 -2.27 -26.48
CA ARG A 194 29.23 -2.45 -26.59
C ARG A 194 30.00 -1.15 -26.38
N THR A 195 29.48 -0.03 -26.87
CA THR A 195 30.08 1.30 -26.65
C THR A 195 30.01 1.71 -25.19
N LEU A 196 28.85 1.51 -24.55
CA LEU A 196 28.64 1.78 -23.12
C LEU A 196 29.59 0.96 -22.25
N SER A 197 29.66 -0.35 -22.46
CA SER A 197 30.56 -1.25 -21.71
C SER A 197 32.03 -0.89 -21.90
N ARG A 198 32.46 -0.55 -23.12
CA ARG A 198 33.86 -0.14 -23.39
C ARG A 198 34.24 1.16 -22.67
N ARG A 199 33.28 2.06 -22.47
CA ARG A 199 33.48 3.30 -21.71
C ARG A 199 33.28 3.13 -20.20
N GLY A 200 32.93 1.94 -19.73
CA GLY A 200 32.67 1.69 -18.31
C GLY A 200 31.39 2.35 -17.80
N LEU A 201 30.40 2.59 -18.67
CA LEU A 201 29.13 3.19 -18.29
C LEU A 201 28.14 2.05 -17.94
N PRO A 202 27.73 1.88 -16.66
CA PRO A 202 26.84 0.82 -16.20
C PRO A 202 25.36 1.10 -16.54
N VAL A 203 25.10 1.50 -17.78
CA VAL A 203 23.78 1.87 -18.31
C VAL A 203 23.18 0.72 -19.12
N GLU A 204 21.92 0.39 -18.85
CA GLU A 204 21.13 -0.59 -19.57
C GLU A 204 19.94 0.10 -20.24
N PHE A 205 19.78 -0.12 -21.55
CA PHE A 205 18.66 0.40 -22.32
C PHE A 205 17.47 -0.55 -22.27
N VAL A 206 16.30 -0.03 -21.91
CA VAL A 206 15.02 -0.73 -22.01
C VAL A 206 14.11 0.05 -22.97
N PRO A 207 13.63 -0.57 -24.06
CA PRO A 207 12.70 0.10 -24.95
C PRO A 207 11.39 0.37 -24.22
N LEU A 208 10.80 1.54 -24.45
CA LEU A 208 9.42 1.78 -24.04
C LEU A 208 8.49 0.73 -24.68
N PRO A 209 7.46 0.24 -23.98
CA PRO A 209 6.50 -0.69 -24.55
C PRO A 209 5.97 -0.15 -25.90
N PHE A 210 6.02 -1.00 -26.94
CA PHE A 210 5.76 -0.72 -28.37
C PHE A 210 4.46 0.03 -28.70
N ALA A 211 3.61 0.09 -27.71
CA ALA A 211 2.20 0.36 -27.73
C ALA A 211 1.93 1.88 -27.55
N ILE A 212 2.96 2.66 -27.18
CA ILE A 212 2.84 4.07 -26.77
C ILE A 212 3.10 5.06 -27.92
N TYR A 213 3.85 4.70 -28.97
CA TYR A 213 4.30 5.66 -30.01
C TYR A 213 4.14 5.19 -31.46
N HIS A 214 3.62 3.98 -31.70
CA HIS A 214 3.26 3.51 -33.03
C HIS A 214 1.78 3.86 -33.29
N ILE A 215 1.54 5.04 -33.89
CA ILE A 215 0.25 5.30 -34.55
C ILE A 215 0.35 4.68 -35.93
N ASP A 216 -0.42 3.62 -36.18
CA ASP A 216 -0.60 3.08 -37.51
C ASP A 216 -1.07 4.20 -38.45
N ARG A 217 -0.29 4.47 -39.48
CA ARG A 217 -0.77 5.23 -40.64
C ARG A 217 -1.75 4.33 -41.38
N SER A 218 -3.04 4.51 -41.11
CA SER A 218 -4.10 4.14 -42.07
C SER A 218 -4.09 5.09 -43.25
#